data_AF-A0A0G4KUW8-F1
#
_entry.id   AF-A0A0G4KUW8-F1
#
_cell.length_a   1.000
_cell.length_b   1.000
_cell.length_c   1.000
_cell.angle_alpha   90.00
_cell.angle_beta   90.00
_cell.angle_gamma   90.00
#
_symmetry.space_group_name_H-M   'P 1'
#
loop_
_entity.id
_entity.type
_entity.pdbx_description
1 polymer ?
#
loop_
_entity_poly.entity_id
_entity_poly.type
_entity_poly.pdbx_seq_one_letter_code
_entity_poly.pdbx_strand_id
1 'polypeptide(L)'
;KRVSGFFADGEGDGDEDDFLSGIPATKGAKTDSPFNLLSENDSAVEKQITKALLLGNFTKATEICLKEEQFAEAFLLANCGGQELVDKVQKAYLARKSGRPSYVRLLSSVIDKNLWDVVYNADLENWKETMAVLCTFSDPQEFPDLCEALGDRVFDHGL
;
A
#
# COMPACT_ATOMS: atom_id res chain seq x y z
N LYS A 1 15.08 23.40 2.54
CA LYS A 1 14.30 22.24 2.05
C LYS A 1 14.74 21.03 2.86
N ARG A 2 14.06 20.75 3.98
CA ARG A 2 14.43 19.70 4.94
C ARG A 2 13.40 18.58 4.78
N VAL A 3 13.86 17.44 4.29
CA VAL A 3 13.08 16.20 4.21
C VAL A 3 13.62 15.35 5.36
N SER A 4 12.82 15.18 6.41
CA SER A 4 13.18 14.42 7.62
C SER A 4 11.91 14.32 8.48
N GLY A 5 11.30 13.18 8.77
CA GLY A 5 11.67 11.80 8.47
C GLY A 5 10.39 10.95 8.46
N PHE A 6 10.42 9.87 7.67
CA PHE A 6 9.31 8.92 7.54
C PHE A 6 9.47 7.69 8.43
N PHE A 7 10.58 7.57 9.18
CA PHE A 7 10.84 6.42 10.05
C PHE A 7 11.67 6.87 11.26
N ALA A 8 11.03 7.03 12.42
CA ALA A 8 11.69 7.02 13.74
C ALA A 8 10.64 6.80 14.84
N ASP A 9 10.79 5.65 15.49
CA ASP A 9 10.27 5.19 16.80
C ASP A 9 8.78 5.18 17.10
N GLY A 10 8.31 3.96 17.37
CA GLY A 10 7.09 3.72 18.12
C GLY A 10 7.33 3.92 19.62
N GLU A 11 6.61 4.89 20.18
CA GLU A 11 6.10 4.85 21.54
C GLU A 11 4.59 5.09 21.42
N GLY A 12 3.79 4.16 21.96
CA GLY A 12 2.35 4.17 21.81
C GLY A 12 1.69 5.31 22.59
N ASP A 13 0.91 6.12 21.88
CA ASP A 13 -0.37 6.62 22.37
C ASP A 13 -1.37 6.51 21.21
N GLY A 14 -2.53 5.93 21.50
CA GLY A 14 -3.50 5.46 20.51
C GLY A 14 -4.38 6.56 19.95
N ASP A 15 -3.78 7.48 19.19
CA ASP A 15 -4.52 8.32 18.24
C ASP A 15 -4.18 7.80 16.84
N GLU A 16 -5.09 7.01 16.28
CA GLU A 16 -5.07 6.67 14.86
C GLU A 16 -5.05 8.00 14.10
N ASP A 17 -3.92 8.35 13.48
CA ASP A 17 -3.79 9.50 12.58
C ASP A 17 -4.79 9.32 11.43
N ASP A 18 -6.03 9.79 11.64
CA ASP A 18 -7.10 9.75 10.66
C ASP A 18 -6.55 10.43 9.41
N PHE A 19 -6.31 9.64 8.36
CA PHE A 19 -5.62 10.03 7.13
C PHE A 19 -6.17 11.33 6.50
N LEU A 20 -7.42 11.68 6.82
CA LEU A 20 -8.15 12.83 6.29
C LEU A 20 -8.21 14.03 7.25
N SER A 21 -7.64 13.94 8.45
CA SER A 21 -7.69 14.99 9.50
C SER A 21 -7.05 16.32 9.07
N GLY A 22 -6.09 16.27 8.14
CA GLY A 22 -5.45 17.45 7.54
C GLY A 22 -6.27 18.17 6.46
N ILE A 23 -7.41 17.61 6.03
CA ILE A 23 -8.24 18.21 4.99
C ILE A 23 -9.18 19.23 5.64
N PRO A 24 -9.11 20.53 5.27
CA PRO A 24 -9.93 21.56 5.89
C PRO A 24 -11.42 21.31 5.62
N ALA A 25 -12.20 21.15 6.69
CA ALA A 25 -13.65 21.10 6.60
C ALA A 25 -14.18 22.45 6.11
N THR A 26 -14.73 22.49 4.89
CA THR A 26 -15.36 23.69 4.34
C THR A 26 -16.72 23.93 5.02
N LYS A 27 -16.71 24.48 6.23
CA LYS A 27 -17.92 24.88 6.98
C LYS A 27 -18.72 26.01 6.30
N GLY A 28 -18.19 26.59 5.22
CA GLY A 28 -18.84 27.63 4.40
C GLY A 28 -19.35 27.11 3.05
N ALA A 29 -19.81 25.86 2.97
CA ALA A 29 -20.34 25.28 1.74
C ALA A 29 -21.47 26.15 1.18
N LYS A 30 -21.18 26.87 0.09
CA LYS A 30 -22.17 27.45 -0.81
C LYS A 30 -22.46 26.39 -1.89
N THR A 31 -23.63 26.44 -2.53
CA THR A 31 -23.96 25.52 -3.62
C THR A 31 -22.96 25.68 -4.75
N ASP A 32 -21.94 24.83 -4.78
CA ASP A 32 -21.03 24.64 -5.89
C ASP A 32 -21.24 23.22 -6.39
N SER A 33 -21.64 23.09 -7.66
CA SER A 33 -21.82 21.81 -8.35
C SER A 33 -22.70 20.79 -7.58
N PRO A 34 -24.04 21.02 -7.48
CA PRO A 34 -24.93 20.10 -6.80
C PRO A 34 -24.89 18.71 -7.44
N PHE A 35 -24.96 17.67 -6.62
CA PHE A 35 -24.93 16.29 -7.05
C PHE A 35 -26.09 15.50 -6.44
N ASN A 36 -26.44 14.37 -7.06
CA ASN A 36 -27.47 13.46 -6.56
C ASN A 36 -26.80 12.35 -5.75
N LEU A 37 -27.35 12.02 -4.57
CA LEU A 37 -26.85 10.88 -3.78
C LEU A 37 -27.09 9.54 -4.49
N LEU A 38 -28.22 9.40 -5.18
CA LEU A 38 -28.53 8.26 -6.03
C LEU A 38 -29.16 8.80 -7.32
N SER A 39 -28.47 8.65 -8.44
CA SER A 39 -28.98 9.03 -9.76
C SER A 39 -29.61 7.84 -10.45
N GLU A 40 -30.62 8.08 -11.28
CA GLU A 40 -31.17 7.02 -12.16
C GLU A 40 -30.12 6.54 -13.17
N ASN A 41 -29.22 7.44 -13.58
CA ASN A 41 -28.14 7.17 -14.53
C ASN A 41 -26.94 6.42 -13.93
N ASP A 42 -26.85 6.30 -12.61
CA ASP A 42 -25.75 5.57 -11.98
C ASP A 42 -25.83 4.08 -12.36
N SER A 43 -24.68 3.49 -12.60
CA SER A 43 -24.52 2.06 -12.80
C SER A 43 -25.01 1.27 -11.58
N ALA A 44 -25.30 -0.01 -11.78
CA ALA A 44 -25.71 -0.88 -10.68
C ALA A 44 -24.64 -0.95 -9.57
N VAL A 45 -23.36 -0.85 -9.95
CA VAL A 45 -22.20 -0.88 -9.05
C VAL A 45 -22.12 0.40 -8.22
N GLU A 46 -22.18 1.57 -8.85
CA GLU A 46 -22.17 2.87 -8.17
C GLU A 46 -23.32 2.96 -7.16
N LYS A 47 -24.53 2.53 -7.54
CA LYS A 47 -25.68 2.46 -6.62
C LYS A 47 -25.42 1.56 -5.41
N GLN A 48 -24.68 0.46 -5.57
CA GLN A 48 -24.34 -0.43 -4.44
C GLN A 48 -23.28 0.19 -3.53
N ILE A 49 -22.27 0.86 -4.10
CA ILE A 49 -21.24 1.58 -3.35
C ILE A 49 -21.89 2.70 -2.53
N THR A 50 -22.71 3.55 -3.16
CA THR A 50 -23.41 4.62 -2.45
C THR A 50 -24.31 4.09 -1.35
N LYS A 51 -25.05 3.00 -1.59
CA LYS A 51 -25.85 2.36 -0.53
C LYS A 51 -25.01 1.84 0.62
N ALA A 52 -23.83 1.27 0.35
CA ALA A 52 -22.92 0.82 1.41
C ALA A 52 -22.42 2.01 2.24
N LEU A 53 -22.06 3.12 1.59
CA LEU A 53 -21.64 4.37 2.23
C LEU A 53 -22.75 5.00 3.08
N LEU A 54 -23.99 5.03 2.60
CA LEU A 54 -25.14 5.54 3.36
C LEU A 54 -25.38 4.78 4.67
N LEU A 55 -24.92 3.53 4.75
CA LEU A 55 -25.01 2.68 5.94
C LEU A 55 -23.71 2.67 6.77
N GLY A 56 -22.70 3.46 6.39
CA GLY A 56 -21.38 3.47 7.02
C GLY A 56 -20.58 2.17 6.81
N ASN A 57 -20.95 1.33 5.85
CA ASN A 57 -20.30 0.05 5.60
C ASN A 57 -19.13 0.20 4.61
N PHE A 58 -18.02 0.76 5.09
CA PHE A 58 -16.80 0.95 4.31
C PHE A 58 -16.18 -0.37 3.82
N THR A 59 -16.29 -1.44 4.60
CA THR A 59 -15.83 -2.78 4.22
C THR A 59 -16.48 -3.24 2.91
N LYS A 60 -17.81 -3.18 2.83
CA LYS A 60 -18.55 -3.58 1.63
C LYS A 60 -18.25 -2.67 0.45
N ALA A 61 -18.18 -1.36 0.65
CA ALA A 61 -17.85 -0.40 -0.40
C ALA A 61 -16.46 -0.70 -1.01
N THR A 62 -15.46 -0.92 -0.15
CA THR A 62 -14.08 -1.25 -0.54
C THR A 62 -14.01 -2.57 -1.31
N GLU A 63 -14.73 -3.61 -0.86
CA GLU A 63 -14.78 -4.89 -1.57
C GLU A 63 -15.37 -4.79 -2.97
N ILE A 64 -16.35 -3.90 -3.17
CA ILE A 64 -16.92 -3.65 -4.50
C ILE A 64 -15.86 -2.96 -5.38
N CYS A 65 -15.20 -1.90 -4.90
CA CYS A 65 -14.14 -1.22 -5.64
C CYS A 65 -12.96 -2.13 -6.00
N LEU A 66 -12.57 -3.03 -5.09
CA LEU A 66 -11.53 -4.03 -5.36
C LEU A 66 -11.91 -4.98 -6.51
N LYS A 67 -13.18 -5.40 -6.58
CA LYS A 67 -13.68 -6.27 -7.67
C LYS A 67 -13.67 -5.59 -9.03
N GLU A 68 -13.92 -4.28 -9.05
CA GLU A 68 -13.88 -3.46 -10.27
C GLU A 68 -12.47 -2.96 -10.61
N GLU A 69 -11.43 -3.42 -9.89
CA GLU A 69 -10.04 -2.94 -10.02
C GLU A 69 -9.86 -1.42 -9.82
N GLN A 70 -10.81 -0.76 -9.16
CA GLN A 70 -10.79 0.65 -8.77
C GLN A 70 -9.97 0.84 -7.48
N PHE A 71 -8.66 0.65 -7.59
CA PHE A 71 -7.77 0.64 -6.42
C PHE A 71 -7.67 1.99 -5.72
N ALA A 72 -7.74 3.11 -6.44
CA ALA A 72 -7.65 4.44 -5.83
C ALA A 72 -8.85 4.69 -4.89
N GLU A 73 -10.05 4.39 -5.37
CA GLU A 73 -11.29 4.46 -4.60
C GLU A 73 -11.28 3.44 -3.46
N ALA A 74 -10.81 2.22 -3.71
CA ALA A 74 -10.66 1.20 -2.67
C ALA A 74 -9.73 1.67 -1.53
N PHE A 75 -8.61 2.31 -1.86
CA PHE A 75 -7.70 2.86 -0.84
C PHE A 75 -8.34 4.01 -0.06
N LEU A 76 -9.07 4.92 -0.71
CA LEU A 76 -9.78 5.99 -0.02
C LEU A 76 -10.82 5.45 0.97
N LEU A 77 -11.63 4.48 0.52
CA LEU A 77 -12.64 3.83 1.34
C LEU A 77 -12.03 3.02 2.49
N ALA A 78 -10.90 2.36 2.24
CA ALA A 78 -10.19 1.58 3.24
C ALA A 78 -9.65 2.43 4.39
N ASN A 79 -9.09 3.62 4.07
CA ASN A 79 -8.63 4.54 5.10
C ASN A 79 -9.76 5.00 6.04
N CYS A 80 -10.99 5.14 5.53
CA CYS A 80 -12.16 5.42 6.37
C CYS A 80 -12.65 4.22 7.20
N GLY A 81 -12.21 3.00 6.85
CA GLY A 81 -12.62 1.75 7.50
C GLY A 81 -11.56 1.13 8.41
N GLY A 82 -10.42 1.79 8.60
CA GLY A 82 -9.33 1.36 9.49
C GLY A 82 -8.25 0.50 8.82
N GLN A 83 -7.17 0.26 9.58
CA GLN A 83 -5.94 -0.35 9.07
C GLN A 83 -6.13 -1.76 8.49
N GLU A 84 -7.01 -2.58 9.07
CA GLU A 84 -7.29 -3.94 8.56
C GLU A 84 -7.79 -3.92 7.11
N LEU A 85 -8.60 -2.91 6.76
CA LEU A 85 -9.15 -2.76 5.42
C LEU A 85 -8.09 -2.23 4.45
N VAL A 86 -7.20 -1.35 4.93
CA VAL A 86 -6.03 -0.87 4.18
C VAL A 86 -5.11 -2.02 3.84
N ASP A 87 -4.76 -2.87 4.81
CA ASP A 87 -3.93 -4.06 4.61
C ASP A 87 -4.53 -5.01 3.57
N LYS A 88 -5.87 -5.17 3.59
CA LYS A 88 -6.59 -5.99 2.60
C LYS A 88 -6.47 -5.41 1.18
N VAL A 89 -6.63 -4.09 1.02
CA VAL A 89 -6.47 -3.43 -0.28
C VAL A 89 -5.02 -3.49 -0.75
N GLN A 90 -4.05 -3.28 0.16
CA GLN A 90 -2.62 -3.40 -0.15
C GLN A 90 -2.29 -4.81 -0.66
N LYS A 91 -2.70 -5.86 0.06
CA LYS A 91 -2.49 -7.26 -0.37
C LYS A 91 -3.15 -7.55 -1.72
N ALA A 92 -4.39 -7.12 -1.91
CA ALA A 92 -5.12 -7.32 -3.18
C ALA A 92 -4.44 -6.56 -4.34
N TYR A 93 -3.97 -5.35 -4.08
CA TYR A 93 -3.16 -4.60 -5.03
C TYR A 93 -1.89 -5.40 -5.32
N LEU A 94 -1.00 -5.62 -4.35
CA LEU A 94 0.32 -6.23 -4.53
C LEU A 94 0.29 -7.65 -5.13
N ALA A 95 -0.78 -8.42 -4.92
CA ALA A 95 -0.94 -9.77 -5.50
C ALA A 95 -1.08 -9.80 -7.04
N ARG A 96 -1.37 -8.67 -7.72
CA ARG A 96 -1.42 -8.64 -9.19
C ARG A 96 -0.03 -8.91 -9.78
N LYS A 97 0.07 -9.96 -10.60
CA LYS A 97 1.34 -10.45 -11.18
C LYS A 97 1.69 -9.86 -12.55
N SER A 98 0.74 -9.29 -13.29
CA SER A 98 0.94 -8.85 -14.66
C SER A 98 1.25 -7.35 -14.79
N GLY A 99 2.20 -7.01 -15.66
CA GLY A 99 2.42 -5.63 -16.14
C GLY A 99 3.03 -4.65 -15.13
N ARG A 100 3.64 -5.15 -14.04
CA ARG A 100 4.17 -4.28 -12.98
C ARG A 100 5.64 -3.92 -13.15
N PRO A 101 6.00 -2.65 -12.90
CA PRO A 101 7.40 -2.25 -12.77
C PRO A 101 8.10 -2.98 -11.62
N SER A 102 9.42 -3.17 -11.76
CA SER A 102 10.28 -3.81 -10.75
C SER A 102 10.21 -3.14 -9.37
N TYR A 103 10.03 -1.81 -9.31
CA TYR A 103 9.92 -1.10 -8.03
C TYR A 103 8.69 -1.53 -7.21
N VAL A 104 7.61 -1.99 -7.86
CA VAL A 104 6.42 -2.48 -7.14
C VAL A 104 6.69 -3.83 -6.50
N ARG A 105 7.51 -4.68 -7.13
CA ARG A 105 7.96 -5.94 -6.54
C ARG A 105 8.82 -5.67 -5.31
N LEU A 106 9.79 -4.77 -5.42
CA LEU A 106 10.61 -4.33 -4.28
C LEU A 106 9.74 -3.79 -3.15
N LEU A 107 8.77 -2.92 -3.46
CA LEU A 107 7.84 -2.40 -2.47
C LEU A 107 7.05 -3.52 -1.77
N SER A 108 6.59 -4.54 -2.51
CA SER A 108 5.93 -5.71 -1.93
C SER A 108 6.86 -6.45 -0.97
N SER A 109 8.11 -6.70 -1.37
CA SER A 109 9.09 -7.36 -0.52
C SER A 109 9.35 -6.60 0.78
N VAL A 110 9.36 -5.26 0.74
CA VAL A 110 9.53 -4.43 1.94
C VAL A 110 8.28 -4.47 2.83
N ILE A 111 7.09 -4.33 2.25
CA ILE A 111 5.82 -4.36 3.00
C ILE A 111 5.58 -5.72 3.65
N ASP A 112 5.80 -6.80 2.91
CA ASP A 112 5.60 -8.17 3.38
C ASP A 112 6.77 -8.70 4.22
N LYS A 113 7.80 -7.86 4.48
CA LYS A 113 9.07 -8.24 5.13
C LYS A 113 9.71 -9.50 4.52
N ASN A 114 9.60 -9.65 3.20
CA ASN A 114 10.11 -10.78 2.46
C ASN A 114 11.29 -10.36 1.57
N LEU A 115 12.40 -10.00 2.20
CA LEU A 115 13.63 -9.63 1.47
C LEU A 115 14.31 -10.81 0.79
N TRP A 116 13.97 -12.04 1.16
CA TRP A 116 14.38 -13.25 0.44
C TRP A 116 13.94 -13.22 -1.03
N ASP A 117 12.76 -12.67 -1.34
CA ASP A 117 12.33 -12.50 -2.74
C ASP A 117 13.32 -11.60 -3.51
N VAL A 118 13.84 -10.56 -2.88
CA VAL A 118 14.83 -9.65 -3.49
C VAL A 118 16.15 -10.41 -3.71
N VAL A 119 16.67 -11.07 -2.69
CA VAL A 119 17.96 -11.80 -2.76
C VAL A 119 17.96 -12.85 -3.86
N TYR A 120 16.88 -13.62 -4.01
CA TYR A 120 16.82 -14.72 -4.98
C TYR A 120 16.42 -14.31 -6.40
N ASN A 121 15.70 -13.19 -6.57
CA ASN A 121 15.13 -12.83 -7.87
C ASN A 121 15.66 -11.53 -8.48
N ALA A 122 16.39 -10.70 -7.71
CA ALA A 122 17.06 -9.55 -8.29
C ALA A 122 18.15 -10.00 -9.28
N ASP A 123 18.41 -9.17 -10.28
CA ASP A 123 19.51 -9.39 -11.21
C ASP A 123 20.85 -9.18 -10.49
N LEU A 124 21.79 -10.11 -10.68
CA LEU A 124 23.11 -10.06 -10.06
C LEU A 124 24.01 -8.99 -10.67
N GLU A 125 23.72 -8.48 -11.88
CA GLU A 125 24.41 -7.29 -12.40
C GLU A 125 24.30 -6.10 -11.42
N ASN A 126 23.21 -6.04 -10.64
CA ASN A 126 22.92 -4.99 -9.66
C ASN A 126 22.97 -5.52 -8.21
N TRP A 127 23.93 -6.41 -7.91
CA TRP A 127 24.07 -7.00 -6.57
C TRP A 127 24.37 -5.94 -5.49
N LYS A 128 25.02 -4.83 -5.85
CA LYS A 128 25.33 -3.73 -4.91
C LYS A 128 24.07 -2.99 -4.47
N GLU A 129 23.14 -2.77 -5.39
CA GLU A 129 21.83 -2.21 -5.13
C GLU A 129 21.01 -3.16 -4.26
N THR A 130 21.10 -4.48 -4.52
CA THR A 130 20.50 -5.51 -3.65
C THR A 130 21.05 -5.41 -2.23
N MET A 131 22.37 -5.29 -2.07
CA MET A 131 23.00 -5.09 -0.76
C MET A 131 22.52 -3.80 -0.08
N ALA A 132 22.37 -2.70 -0.82
CA ALA A 132 21.86 -1.44 -0.27
C ALA A 132 20.42 -1.58 0.26
N VAL A 133 19.58 -2.36 -0.43
CA VAL A 133 18.22 -2.70 0.04
C VAL A 133 18.29 -3.48 1.35
N LEU A 134 19.15 -4.50 1.45
CA LEU A 134 19.31 -5.27 2.69
C LEU A 134 19.78 -4.39 3.85
N CYS A 135 20.76 -3.52 3.64
CA CYS A 135 21.23 -2.58 4.66
C CYS A 135 20.14 -1.61 5.15
N THR A 136 19.13 -1.34 4.31
CA THR A 136 18.08 -0.35 4.60
C THR A 136 16.87 -0.97 5.29
N PHE A 137 16.47 -2.18 4.87
CA PHE A 137 15.16 -2.75 5.21
C PHE A 137 15.23 -4.07 5.99
N SER A 138 16.38 -4.72 6.09
CA SER A 138 16.47 -6.01 6.79
C SER A 138 16.29 -5.86 8.29
N ASP A 139 15.56 -6.79 8.89
CA ASP A 139 15.57 -6.97 10.32
C ASP A 139 16.99 -7.43 10.76
N PRO A 140 17.58 -6.88 11.83
CA PRO A 140 18.97 -7.18 12.22
C PRO A 140 19.27 -8.67 12.48
N GLN A 141 18.23 -9.45 12.79
CA GLN A 141 18.34 -10.89 13.02
C GLN A 141 18.44 -11.69 11.71
N GLU A 142 17.79 -11.22 10.64
CA GLU A 142 17.80 -11.88 9.32
C GLU A 142 18.93 -11.34 8.42
N PHE A 143 19.45 -10.15 8.72
CA PHE A 143 20.46 -9.51 7.89
C PHE A 143 21.70 -10.38 7.60
N PRO A 144 22.30 -11.10 8.57
CA PRO A 144 23.45 -11.98 8.30
C PRO A 144 23.11 -13.07 7.28
N ASP A 145 21.97 -13.76 7.45
CA ASP A 145 21.55 -14.86 6.58
C ASP A 145 21.24 -14.38 5.15
N LEU A 146 20.63 -13.19 5.03
CA LEU A 146 20.37 -12.56 3.73
C LEU A 146 21.67 -12.17 3.01
N CYS A 147 22.67 -11.72 3.76
CA CYS A 147 23.99 -11.39 3.20
C CYS A 147 24.76 -12.63 2.76
N GLU A 148 24.70 -13.72 3.53
CA GLU A 148 25.29 -15.01 3.17
C GLU A 148 24.68 -15.52 1.87
N ALA A 149 23.35 -15.58 1.79
CA ALA A 149 22.65 -16.03 0.60
C ALA A 149 22.92 -15.16 -0.65
N LEU A 150 23.04 -13.84 -0.48
CA LEU A 150 23.45 -12.96 -1.57
C LEU A 150 24.91 -13.24 -1.98
N GLY A 151 25.80 -13.41 -1.01
CA GLY A 151 27.22 -13.71 -1.23
C GLY A 151 27.43 -15.02 -2.00
N ASP A 152 26.76 -16.08 -1.59
CA ASP A 152 26.78 -17.38 -2.28
C ASP A 152 26.30 -17.22 -3.73
N ARG A 153 25.21 -16.50 -3.94
CA ARG A 153 24.64 -16.28 -5.27
C ARG A 153 25.57 -15.48 -6.19
N VAL A 154 26.29 -14.48 -5.65
CA VAL A 154 27.30 -13.70 -6.38
C VAL A 154 28.51 -14.59 -6.71
N PHE A 155 29.00 -15.35 -5.72
CA PHE A 155 30.14 -16.25 -5.87
C PHE A 155 29.90 -17.34 -6.93
N ASP A 156 28.73 -18.00 -6.88
CA ASP A 156 28.35 -19.06 -7.83
C ASP A 156 28.21 -18.52 -9.27
N HIS A 157 27.90 -17.24 -9.42
CA HIS A 157 27.80 -16.57 -10.72
C HIS A 157 29.16 -16.08 -11.25
N GLY A 158 30.23 -16.25 -10.48
CA GLY A 158 31.60 -15.89 -10.86
C GLY A 158 31.88 -14.39 -10.89
N LEU A 159 31.13 -13.60 -10.12
CA LEU A 159 31.29 -12.15 -9.97
C LEU A 159 32.14 -11.77 -8.75
#